data_AF-L0NH42-F1
#
_entry.id   AF-L0NH42-F1
#
_cell.length_a   1.000
_cell.length_b   1.000
_cell.length_c   1.000
_cell.angle_alpha   90.00
_cell.angle_beta   90.00
_cell.angle_gamma   90.00
#
_symmetry.space_group_name_H-M   'P 1'
#
loop_
_entity.id
_entity.type
_entity.pdbx_description
1 polymer ?
#
loop_
_entity_poly.entity_id
_entity_poly.type
_entity_poly.pdbx_seq_one_letter_code
_entity_poly.pdbx_strand_id
1 'polypeptide(L)'
;MGYAREDYDQAFEDACQALSSPGELDMVRGQMLRVEEVLWLALRRVFAGIAVAVASLVVLPPVYLLDLPQSLATGLLVTGSLLAVSVLVYWLCRLVFHLEISSRIRGRRFGEGLIEPDASGQ
;
A
#
# COMPACT_ATOMS: atom_id res chain seq x y z
N MET A 1 20.82 -11.61 10.87
CA MET A 1 19.93 -11.53 12.04
C MET A 1 18.66 -10.84 11.57
N GLY A 2 17.63 -11.61 11.25
CA GLY A 2 16.34 -11.04 10.87
C GLY A 2 15.65 -10.59 12.14
N TYR A 3 15.29 -9.31 12.24
CA TYR A 3 14.34 -8.86 13.26
C TYR A 3 13.07 -9.71 13.08
N ALA A 4 12.75 -10.53 14.07
CA ALA A 4 11.50 -11.27 14.05
C ALA A 4 10.38 -10.23 14.05
N ARG A 5 9.36 -10.45 13.22
CA ARG A 5 8.20 -9.56 13.11
C ARG A 5 7.55 -9.27 14.48
N GLU A 6 7.63 -10.25 15.38
CA GLU A 6 7.19 -10.16 16.77
C GLU A 6 7.97 -9.12 17.58
N ASP A 7 9.30 -9.03 17.42
CA ASP A 7 10.13 -8.05 18.15
C ASP A 7 9.83 -6.61 17.73
N TYR A 8 9.52 -6.40 16.44
CA TYR A 8 9.16 -5.08 15.94
C TYR A 8 7.78 -4.63 16.44
N ASP A 9 6.81 -5.54 16.42
CA ASP A 9 5.44 -5.24 16.85
C ASP A 9 5.41 -4.93 18.34
N GLN A 10 6.17 -5.65 19.16
CA GLN A 10 6.25 -5.44 20.60
C GLN A 10 6.99 -4.14 20.97
N ALA A 11 8.14 -3.85 20.35
CA ALA A 11 8.86 -2.59 20.55
C ALA A 11 8.04 -1.36 20.11
N PHE A 12 7.20 -1.52 19.10
CA PHE A 12 6.30 -0.46 18.64
C PHE A 12 5.13 -0.23 19.60
N GLU A 13 4.54 -1.30 20.15
CA GLU A 13 3.49 -1.19 21.19
C GLU A 13 4.03 -0.55 22.47
N ASP A 14 5.23 -0.96 22.92
CA ASP A 14 5.89 -0.37 24.09
C ASP A 14 6.16 1.13 23.89
N ALA A 15 6.59 1.53 22.70
CA ALA A 15 6.79 2.94 22.34
C ALA A 15 5.47 3.73 22.28
N CYS A 16 4.38 3.09 21.85
CA CYS A 16 3.04 3.71 21.84
C CYS A 16 2.43 3.82 23.25
N GLN A 17 2.68 2.84 24.13
CA GLN A 17 2.23 2.87 25.53
C GLN A 17 2.99 3.92 26.36
N ALA A 18 4.26 4.19 26.01
CA ALA A 18 5.05 5.25 26.65
C ALA A 18 4.52 6.67 26.37
N LEU A 19 3.69 6.85 25.35
CA LEU A 19 3.09 8.13 24.99
C LEU A 19 1.79 8.32 25.78
N SER A 20 1.88 9.14 26.82
CA SER A 20 0.91 9.25 27.91
C SER A 20 -0.20 10.27 27.64
N SER A 21 -0.23 10.88 26.45
CA SER A 21 -1.21 11.91 26.07
C SER A 21 -1.94 11.60 24.75
N PRO A 22 -3.27 11.81 24.67
CA PRO A 22 -4.03 11.62 23.43
C PRO A 22 -3.56 12.49 22.27
N GLY A 23 -2.90 13.64 22.53
CA GLY A 23 -2.30 14.47 21.47
C GLY A 23 -1.05 13.84 20.82
N GLU A 24 -0.38 12.92 21.52
CA GLU A 24 0.81 12.22 21.02
C GLU A 24 0.43 11.03 20.13
N LEU A 25 -0.75 10.44 20.32
CA LEU A 25 -1.29 9.38 19.45
C LEU A 25 -1.57 9.89 18.02
N ASP A 26 -2.07 11.11 17.88
CA ASP A 26 -2.25 11.75 16.57
C ASP A 26 -0.90 12.06 15.91
N MET A 27 0.11 12.39 16.70
CA MET A 27 1.48 12.58 16.21
C MET A 27 2.09 11.27 15.70
N VAL A 28 1.90 10.15 16.40
CA VAL A 28 2.34 8.81 15.95
C VAL A 28 1.62 8.39 14.68
N ARG A 29 0.30 8.62 14.59
CA ARG A 29 -0.45 8.39 13.35
C ARG A 29 0.07 9.23 12.19
N GLY A 30 0.38 10.51 12.44
CA GLY A 30 0.99 11.39 11.45
C GLY A 30 2.36 10.90 10.97
N GLN A 31 3.19 10.36 11.87
CA GLN A 31 4.47 9.76 11.49
C GLN A 31 4.30 8.46 10.70
N MET A 32 3.32 7.62 11.04
CA MET A 32 3.01 6.41 10.26
C MET A 32 2.54 6.73 8.83
N LEU A 33 1.72 7.76 8.65
CA LEU A 33 1.32 8.24 7.32
C LEU A 33 2.54 8.71 6.51
N ARG A 34 3.52 9.33 7.17
CA ARG A 34 4.77 9.76 6.52
C ARG A 34 5.62 8.57 6.08
N VAL A 35 5.67 7.50 6.88
CA VAL A 35 6.33 6.25 6.51
C VAL A 35 5.62 5.60 5.33
N GLU A 36 4.29 5.59 5.30
CA GLU A 36 3.51 5.10 4.15
C GLU A 36 3.87 5.86 2.87
N GLU A 37 3.99 7.19 2.93
CA GLU A 37 4.33 8.01 1.77
C GLU A 37 5.75 7.71 1.24
N VAL A 38 6.73 7.56 2.12
CA VAL A 38 8.11 7.18 1.75
C VAL A 38 8.16 5.78 1.14
N LEU A 39 7.44 4.83 1.74
CA LEU A 39 7.36 3.45 1.26
C LEU A 39 6.69 3.39 -0.12
N TRP A 40 5.65 4.20 -0.32
CA TRP A 40 4.99 4.35 -1.62
C TRP A 40 5.94 4.93 -2.67
N LEU A 41 6.68 6.00 -2.35
CA LEU A 41 7.68 6.59 -3.26
C LEU A 41 8.75 5.58 -3.68
N ALA A 42 9.21 4.74 -2.74
CA ALA A 42 10.19 3.70 -3.00
C ALA A 42 9.62 2.58 -3.90
N LEU A 43 8.38 2.15 -3.65
CA LEU A 43 7.73 1.05 -4.38
C LEU A 43 7.07 1.50 -5.69
N ARG A 44 6.85 2.79 -5.90
CA ARG A 44 6.15 3.34 -7.08
C ARG A 44 6.74 2.84 -8.39
N ARG A 45 8.08 2.77 -8.50
CA ARG A 45 8.75 2.28 -9.72
C ARG A 45 8.53 0.78 -9.93
N VAL A 46 8.52 0.01 -8.84
CA VAL A 46 8.26 -1.43 -8.88
C VAL A 46 6.82 -1.69 -9.33
N PHE A 47 5.83 -0.99 -8.74
CA PHE A 47 4.44 -1.11 -9.17
C PHE A 47 4.21 -0.65 -10.60
N ALA A 48 4.88 0.41 -11.06
CA ALA A 48 4.82 0.82 -12.46
C ALA A 48 5.40 -0.25 -13.39
N GLY A 49 6.52 -0.89 -13.01
CA GLY A 49 7.10 -1.99 -13.78
C GLY A 49 6.17 -3.21 -13.85
N ILE A 50 5.57 -3.62 -12.73
CA ILE A 50 4.58 -4.70 -12.68
C ILE A 50 3.37 -4.35 -13.56
N ALA A 51 2.86 -3.13 -13.47
CA ALA A 51 1.72 -2.70 -14.26
C ALA A 51 1.98 -2.78 -15.77
N VAL A 52 3.16 -2.34 -16.23
CA VAL A 52 3.57 -2.46 -17.64
C VAL A 52 3.76 -3.92 -18.06
N ALA A 53 4.37 -4.74 -17.21
CA ALA A 53 4.55 -6.16 -17.49
C ALA A 53 3.22 -6.90 -17.63
N VAL A 54 2.28 -6.67 -16.71
CA VAL A 54 0.93 -7.23 -16.75
C VAL A 54 0.16 -6.72 -17.97
N ALA A 55 0.20 -5.42 -18.24
CA ALA A 55 -0.45 -4.86 -19.43
C ALA A 55 0.12 -5.44 -20.73
N SER A 56 1.43 -5.66 -20.80
CA SER A 56 2.08 -6.29 -21.94
C SER A 56 1.63 -7.74 -22.12
N LEU A 57 1.52 -8.49 -21.03
CA LEU A 57 1.00 -9.87 -21.03
C LEU A 57 -0.48 -9.96 -21.43
N VAL A 58 -1.28 -8.92 -21.19
CA VAL A 58 -2.69 -8.90 -21.55
C VAL A 58 -2.91 -8.42 -22.98
N VAL A 59 -2.17 -7.39 -23.41
CA VAL A 59 -2.41 -6.73 -24.70
C VAL A 59 -1.63 -7.36 -25.85
N LEU A 60 -0.40 -7.83 -25.64
CA LEU A 60 0.42 -8.38 -26.73
C LEU A 60 -0.09 -9.71 -27.28
N PRO A 61 -0.48 -10.72 -26.47
CA PRO A 61 -0.89 -12.01 -27.03
C PRO A 61 -2.08 -11.93 -28.00
N PRO A 62 -3.17 -11.18 -27.72
CA PRO A 62 -4.25 -10.99 -28.69
C PRO A 62 -3.77 -10.34 -29.99
N VAL A 63 -2.85 -9.38 -29.92
CA VAL A 63 -2.30 -8.69 -31.11
C VAL A 63 -1.53 -9.68 -32.00
N TYR A 64 -0.74 -10.57 -31.39
CA TYR A 64 -0.01 -11.61 -32.12
C TYR A 64 -0.91 -12.73 -32.64
N LEU A 65 -1.98 -13.09 -31.93
CA LEU A 65 -2.88 -14.19 -32.32
C LEU A 65 -3.88 -13.78 -33.42
N LEU A 66 -4.27 -12.50 -33.47
CA LEU A 66 -5.27 -11.99 -34.41
C LEU A 66 -4.67 -11.47 -35.73
N ASP A 67 -3.35 -11.50 -35.87
CA ASP A 67 -2.60 -11.07 -37.07
C ASP A 67 -3.13 -9.76 -37.68
N LEU A 68 -3.31 -8.75 -36.81
CA LEU A 68 -3.97 -7.50 -37.18
C LEU A 68 -3.16 -6.75 -38.27
N PRO A 69 -3.84 -6.09 -39.22
CA PRO A 69 -3.17 -5.30 -40.24
C PRO A 69 -2.33 -4.20 -39.60
N GLN A 70 -1.07 -4.07 -40.06
CA GLN A 70 -0.14 -3.04 -39.63
C GLN A 70 -0.59 -1.67 -40.17
N SER A 71 -1.52 -1.05 -39.44
CA SER A 71 -2.02 0.29 -39.71
C SER A 71 -1.72 1.23 -38.55
N LEU A 72 -1.65 2.53 -38.82
CA LEU A 72 -1.53 3.57 -37.80
C LEU A 72 -2.67 3.48 -36.76
N ALA A 73 -3.89 3.16 -37.20
CA ALA A 73 -5.04 2.98 -36.32
C ALA A 73 -4.86 1.78 -35.37
N THR A 74 -4.34 0.66 -35.88
CA THR A 74 -4.02 -0.53 -35.07
C THR A 74 -2.94 -0.18 -34.03
N GLY A 75 -1.88 0.53 -34.44
CA GLY A 75 -0.83 0.94 -33.52
C GLY A 75 -1.32 1.87 -32.41
N LEU A 76 -2.19 2.83 -32.75
CA LEU A 76 -2.86 3.71 -31.77
C LEU A 76 -3.75 2.93 -30.80
N LEU A 77 -4.52 1.97 -31.30
CA LEU A 77 -5.35 1.11 -30.46
C LEU A 77 -4.51 0.29 -29.49
N VAL A 78 -3.48 -0.41 -29.98
CA VAL A 78 -2.61 -1.25 -29.13
C VAL A 78 -1.89 -0.42 -28.07
N THR A 79 -1.32 0.72 -28.46
CA THR A 79 -0.63 1.63 -27.53
C THR A 79 -1.60 2.22 -26.51
N GLY A 80 -2.79 2.62 -26.96
CA GLY A 80 -3.85 3.14 -26.10
C GLY A 80 -4.34 2.09 -25.10
N SER A 81 -4.54 0.86 -25.54
CA SER A 81 -4.91 -0.27 -24.67
C SER A 81 -3.80 -0.58 -23.65
N LEU A 82 -2.54 -0.60 -24.08
CA LEU A 82 -1.39 -0.78 -23.18
C LEU A 82 -1.34 0.27 -22.08
N LEU A 83 -1.50 1.55 -22.45
CA LEU A 83 -1.56 2.66 -21.50
C LEU A 83 -2.74 2.52 -20.55
N ALA A 84 -3.94 2.29 -21.08
CA ALA A 84 -5.16 2.16 -20.29
C ALA A 84 -5.06 1.01 -19.27
N VAL A 85 -4.63 -0.17 -19.70
CA VAL A 85 -4.45 -1.34 -18.82
C VAL A 85 -3.33 -1.11 -17.82
N SER A 86 -2.22 -0.51 -18.22
CA SER A 86 -1.12 -0.18 -17.30
C SER A 86 -1.57 0.79 -16.21
N VAL A 87 -2.30 1.84 -16.57
CA VAL A 87 -2.86 2.81 -15.60
C VAL A 87 -3.83 2.11 -14.66
N LEU A 88 -4.73 1.27 -15.18
CA LEU A 88 -5.68 0.51 -14.37
C LEU A 88 -4.98 -0.40 -13.35
N VAL A 89 -4.01 -1.21 -13.80
CA VAL A 89 -3.27 -2.13 -12.94
C VAL A 89 -2.46 -1.37 -11.90
N TYR A 90 -1.82 -0.26 -12.28
CA TYR A 90 -1.09 0.60 -11.34
C TYR A 90 -1.98 1.14 -10.22
N TRP A 91 -3.17 1.65 -10.56
CA TRP A 91 -4.13 2.12 -9.57
C TRP A 91 -4.66 1.00 -8.69
N LEU A 92 -4.85 -0.20 -9.25
CA LEU A 92 -5.27 -1.38 -8.50
C LEU A 92 -4.19 -1.77 -7.47
N CYS A 93 -2.92 -1.83 -7.89
CA CYS A 93 -1.80 -2.07 -6.98
C CYS A 93 -1.71 -1.01 -5.88
N ARG A 94 -1.90 0.27 -6.22
CA ARG A 94 -1.93 1.37 -5.25
C ARG A 94 -3.07 1.20 -4.24
N LEU A 95 -4.26 0.83 -4.71
CA LEU A 95 -5.41 0.62 -3.85
C LEU A 95 -5.19 -0.54 -2.90
N VAL A 96 -4.72 -1.69 -3.40
CA VAL A 96 -4.41 -2.86 -2.57
C VAL A 96 -3.34 -2.52 -1.53
N PHE A 97 -2.28 -1.80 -1.91
CA PHE A 97 -1.25 -1.36 -0.97
C PHE A 97 -1.82 -0.44 0.12
N HIS A 98 -2.65 0.53 -0.25
CA HIS A 98 -3.29 1.43 0.71
C HIS A 98 -4.25 0.68 1.63
N LEU A 99 -5.04 -0.28 1.12
CA LEU A 99 -5.93 -1.09 1.93
C LEU A 99 -5.16 -2.01 2.89
N GLU A 100 -4.07 -2.61 2.44
CA GLU A 100 -3.21 -3.47 3.27
C GLU A 100 -2.57 -2.66 4.42
N ILE A 101 -2.08 -1.45 4.14
CA ILE A 101 -1.51 -0.57 5.17
C ILE A 101 -2.61 -0.05 6.09
N SER A 102 -3.72 0.44 5.55
CA SER A 102 -4.82 1.00 6.34
C SER A 102 -5.47 -0.05 7.24
N SER A 103 -5.63 -1.29 6.76
CA SER A 103 -6.14 -2.40 7.57
C SER A 103 -5.17 -2.79 8.68
N ARG A 104 -3.85 -2.82 8.41
CA ARG A 104 -2.82 -3.08 9.42
C ARG A 104 -2.69 -1.96 10.46
N ILE A 105 -2.97 -0.72 10.09
CA ILE A 105 -3.00 0.41 11.01
C ILE A 105 -4.31 0.40 11.83
N ARG A 106 -5.48 0.21 11.22
CA ARG A 106 -6.77 0.14 11.94
C ARG A 106 -6.90 -1.08 12.84
N GLY A 107 -6.27 -2.20 12.49
CA GLY A 107 -6.26 -3.41 13.31
C GLY A 107 -5.44 -3.28 14.60
N ARG A 108 -4.55 -2.27 14.69
CA ARG A 108 -3.79 -1.99 15.91
C ARG A 108 -4.62 -1.10 16.83
N ARG A 109 -4.99 -1.65 17.98
CA ARG A 109 -5.62 -0.93 19.10
C ARG A 109 -4.60 0.00 19.74
N PHE A 110 -4.43 1.20 19.17
CA PHE A 110 -3.58 2.22 19.77
C PHE A 110 -4.20 2.68 21.11
N GLY A 111 -3.55 2.36 22.23
CA GLY A 111 -3.92 2.86 23.56
C GLY A 111 -5.12 2.17 24.24
N GLU A 112 -5.66 1.09 23.68
CA GLU A 112 -6.92 0.47 24.18
C GLU A 112 -6.71 -0.53 25.35
N GLY A 113 -5.58 -0.42 26.06
CA GLY A 113 -5.18 -1.34 27.14
C GLY A 113 -5.31 -0.82 28.57
N LEU A 114 -5.53 0.49 28.81
CA LEU A 114 -5.50 1.06 30.17
C LEU A 114 -6.54 2.17 30.40
N ILE A 115 -7.81 1.92 30.04
CA ILE A 115 -8.91 2.51 30.83
C ILE A 115 -9.33 1.45 31.84
N GLU A 116 -8.45 1.19 32.81
CA GLU A 116 -8.88 0.57 34.06
C GLU A 116 -9.69 1.64 34.79
N PRO A 117 -11.01 1.44 35.02
CA PRO A 117 -11.80 2.41 35.74
C PRO A 117 -11.25 2.50 37.16
N ASP A 118 -10.60 3.63 37.43
CA ASP A 118 -10.43 4.29 38.72
C ASP A 118 -10.84 3.40 39.91
N ALA A 119 -9.87 2.70 40.50
CA ALA A 119 -10.02 2.10 41.82
C ALA A 119 -10.00 3.20 42.90
N SER A 120 -10.85 4.21 42.75
CA SER A 120 -11.23 5.13 43.82
C SER A 120 -12.46 4.53 44.53
N GLY A 121 -12.21 3.59 45.45
CA GLY A 121 -13.33 2.93 46.11
C GLY A 121 -13.00 1.89 47.18
N GLN A 122 -12.02 2.15 48.06
CA GLN A 122 -12.09 1.80 49.49
C GLN A 122 -10.90 2.36 50.28
#